data_AF-A0A932PYM5-F1
#
_entry.id   AF-A0A932PYM5-F1
#
_cell.length_a   1.000
_cell.length_b   1.000
_cell.length_c   1.000
_cell.angle_alpha   90.00
_cell.angle_beta   90.00
_cell.angle_gamma   90.00
#
_symmetry.space_group_name_H-M   'P 1'
#
loop_
_entity.id
_entity.type
_entity.pdbx_description
1 polymer ?
#
loop_
_entity_poly.entity_id
_entity_poly.type
_entity_poly.pdbx_seq_one_letter_code
_entity_poly.pdbx_strand_id
1 'polypeptide(L)' 'MPKSYTIQSGDTLSKIAKQFGVSVNAIAAANNIANPSLIKPAQVLTISICTIRARKTRAI' A
#
# COMPACT_ATOMS: atom_id res chain seq x y z
N MET A 1 12.14 1.65 -3.55
CA MET A 1 11.74 1.61 -4.98
C MET A 1 10.23 1.53 -5.03
N PRO A 2 9.54 2.36 -5.84
CA PRO A 2 8.10 2.24 -6.01
C PRO A 2 7.76 0.89 -6.65
N LYS A 3 6.83 0.15 -6.05
CA LYS A 3 6.26 -1.07 -6.63
C LYS A 3 4.90 -0.74 -7.24
N SER A 4 4.70 -1.05 -8.50
CA SER A 4 3.40 -0.94 -9.14
C SER A 4 2.63 -2.25 -8.98
N TYR A 5 1.38 -2.20 -8.56
CA TYR A 5 0.50 -3.36 -8.43
C TYR A 5 -0.84 -3.08 -9.09
N THR A 6 -1.28 -3.97 -9.98
CA THR A 6 -2.59 -3.85 -10.63
C THR A 6 -3.63 -4.59 -9.79
N ILE A 7 -4.67 -3.87 -9.34
CA ILE A 7 -5.76 -4.44 -8.55
C ILE A 7 -6.52 -5.48 -9.39
N GLN A 8 -6.67 -6.69 -8.87
CA GLN A 8 -7.52 -7.72 -9.47
C GLN A 8 -8.92 -7.70 -8.85
N SER A 9 -9.92 -8.17 -9.59
CA SER A 9 -11.29 -8.29 -9.08
C SER A 9 -11.31 -9.20 -7.84
N GLY A 10 -11.75 -8.65 -6.71
CA GLY A 10 -11.77 -9.35 -5.41
C GLY A 10 -10.61 -8.98 -4.47
N ASP A 11 -9.64 -8.17 -4.93
CA ASP A 11 -8.64 -7.59 -4.06
C ASP A 11 -9.19 -6.46 -3.20
N THR A 12 -8.58 -6.31 -2.02
CA THR A 12 -8.88 -5.21 -1.10
C THR A 12 -7.59 -4.49 -0.76
N LEU A 13 -7.65 -3.16 -0.57
CA LEU A 13 -6.48 -2.39 -0.17
C LEU A 13 -5.86 -2.92 1.11
N SER A 14 -6.66 -3.45 2.05
CA SER A 14 -6.15 -4.07 3.28
C SER A 14 -5.31 -5.33 3.01
N LYS A 15 -5.69 -6.19 2.05
CA LYS A 15 -4.88 -7.36 1.68
C LYS A 15 -3.57 -6.95 1.01
N ILE A 16 -3.64 -6.02 0.06
CA ILE A 16 -2.49 -5.47 -0.65
C ILE A 16 -1.53 -4.80 0.36
N ALA A 17 -2.05 -3.91 1.20
CA ALA A 17 -1.31 -3.24 2.26
C ALA A 17 -0.54 -4.23 3.15
N LYS A 18 -1.21 -5.30 3.62
CA LYS A 18 -0.58 -6.38 4.39
C LYS A 18 0.50 -7.12 3.60
N GLN A 19 0.24 -7.44 2.33
CA GLN A 19 1.18 -8.14 1.47
C GLN A 19 2.46 -7.33 1.23
N PHE A 20 2.34 -6.02 1.10
CA PHE A 20 3.46 -5.11 0.88
C PHE A 20 4.05 -4.51 2.18
N GLY A 21 3.46 -4.81 3.34
CA GLY A 21 3.89 -4.28 4.63
C GLY A 21 3.73 -2.76 4.74
N VAL A 22 2.77 -2.17 4.03
CA VAL A 22 2.48 -0.73 4.03
C VAL A 22 1.10 -0.47 4.64
N SER A 23 0.82 0.77 5.01
CA SER A 23 -0.50 1.16 5.52
C SER A 23 -1.46 1.47 4.37
N VAL A 24 -2.75 1.12 4.54
CA VAL A 24 -3.81 1.45 3.57
C VAL A 24 -3.86 2.95 3.29
N ASN A 25 -3.74 3.79 4.33
CA ASN A 25 -3.71 5.24 4.18
C ASN A 25 -2.51 5.73 3.36
N ALA A 26 -1.34 5.07 3.49
CA ALA A 26 -0.16 5.45 2.71
C ALA A 26 -0.36 5.13 1.22
N ILE A 27 -0.97 3.99 0.90
CA ILE A 27 -1.34 3.64 -0.48
C ILE A 27 -2.38 4.63 -1.01
N ALA A 28 -3.42 4.92 -0.22
CA ALA A 28 -4.49 5.84 -0.62
C ALA A 28 -3.95 7.26 -0.88
N ALA A 29 -3.10 7.77 0.00
CA ALA A 29 -2.44 9.06 -0.16
C ALA A 29 -1.51 9.08 -1.39
N ALA A 30 -0.73 8.01 -1.61
CA ALA A 30 0.16 7.91 -2.77
C ALA A 30 -0.58 7.86 -4.12
N ASN A 31 -1.84 7.40 -4.12
CA ASN A 31 -2.64 7.22 -5.33
C ASN A 31 -3.85 8.16 -5.40
N ASN A 32 -3.93 9.17 -4.52
CA ASN A 32 -5.06 10.10 -4.39
C ASN A 32 -6.43 9.40 -4.34
N ILE A 33 -6.51 8.27 -3.62
CA ILE A 33 -7.75 7.50 -3.47
C ILE A 33 -8.55 8.12 -2.33
N ALA A 34 -9.64 8.80 -2.69
CA ALA A 34 -10.53 9.45 -1.72
C ALA A 34 -11.21 8.46 -0.77
N ASN A 35 -11.49 7.23 -1.25
CA ASN A 35 -12.18 6.23 -0.43
C ASN A 35 -11.53 4.85 -0.60
N PRO A 36 -10.70 4.40 0.36
CA PRO A 36 -9.97 3.14 0.25
C PRO A 36 -10.87 1.89 0.26
N SER A 37 -12.13 2.04 0.69
CA SER A 37 -13.13 0.97 0.62
C SER A 37 -13.82 0.87 -0.74
N LEU A 38 -13.67 1.87 -1.61
CA LEU A 38 -14.25 1.94 -2.96
C LEU A 38 -13.15 1.96 -4.03
N ILE A 39 -12.30 0.95 -4.01
CA ILE A 39 -11.32 0.71 -5.08
C ILE A 39 -11.95 -0.04 -6.25
N LYS A 40 -11.61 0.39 -7.47
CA LYS A 40 -12.04 -0.28 -8.70
C LYS A 40 -10.98 -1.28 -9.17
N PRO A 41 -11.36 -2.50 -9.56
CA PRO A 41 -10.43 -3.43 -10.21
C PRO A 41 -9.88 -2.84 -11.52
N ALA A 42 -8.70 -3.30 -11.94
CA ALA A 42 -7.92 -2.81 -13.08
C ALA A 42 -7.22 -1.44 -12.92
N GLN A 43 -7.20 -0.87 -11.72
CA GLN A 43 -6.39 0.32 -11.44
C GLN A 43 -4.95 -0.08 -11.06
N VAL A 44 -3.96 0.65 -11.58
CA VAL A 44 -2.55 0.51 -11.19
C VAL A 44 -2.31 1.34 -9.93
N LEU A 45 -1.95 0.67 -8.84
CA LEU A 45 -1.54 1.29 -7.58
C LEU A 45 -0.02 1.45 -7.57
N THR A 46 0.43 2.68 -7.35
CA THR A 46 1.81 2.98 -6.98
C THR A 46 1.97 2.74 -5.48
N ILE A 47 2.62 1.64 -5.13
CA ILE A 47 2.95 1.28 -3.76
C ILE A 47 4.37 1.73 -3.48
N SER A 48 4.48 2.92 -2.87
CA SER A 48 5.75 3.40 -2.34
C SER A 48 6.11 2.61 -1.10
N ILE A 49 6.81 1.49 -1.29
CA ILE A 49 7.48 0.80 -0.20
C ILE A 49 8.66 1.69 0.24
N CYS A 50 8.36 2.65 1.11
CA CYS A 50 9.36 3.07 2.09
C CYS A 50 9.50 1.87 3.02
N THR A 51 10.29 0.88 2.59
CA THR A 51 10.80 -0.14 3.50
C THR A 51 11.44 0.66 4.60
N ILE A 52 10.80 0.69 5.75
CA ILE A 52 11.47 1.09 6.97
C ILE A 52 12.64 0.11 7.00
N ARG A 53 13.87 0.58 6.70
CA ARG A 53 15.00 0.11 7.48
C ARG A 53 14.61 0.56 8.88
N ALA A 54 13.74 -0.21 9.52
CA ALA A 54 13.38 -0.02 10.90
C ALA A 54 14.74 -0.14 11.55
N ARG A 55 15.34 1.01 11.86
CA ARG A 55 16.35 1.06 12.89
C ARG A 55 15.56 0.52 14.06
N LYS A 56 15.68 -0.79 14.28
CA LYS A 56 15.47 -1.40 15.57
C LYS A 56 16.50 -0.69 16.43
N THR A 57 16.15 0.50 16.92
CA THR A 57 16.94 1.19 17.93
C THR A 57 16.82 0.27 19.12
N ARG A 58 17.88 -0.51 19.30
CA ARG A 58 18.20 -1.22 20.53
C ARG A 58 18.03 -0.19 21.66
N ALA A 59 16.91 -0.26 22.37
CA ALA A 59 16.78 0.39 23.65
C ALA A 59 17.72 -0.35 24.60
N ILE A 60 18.61 0.42 25.24
CA ILE A 60 19.60 -0.06 26.19
C ILE A 60 18.94 -0.36 27.54
#